data_AF-A0A653X8B3-F1
#
_entry.id   AF-A0A653X8B3-F1
#
_cell.length_a   1.000
_cell.length_b   1.000
_cell.length_c   1.000
_cell.angle_alpha   90.00
_cell.angle_beta   90.00
_cell.angle_gamma   90.00
#
_symmetry.space_group_name_H-M   'P 1'
#
loop_
_entity.id
_entity.type
_entity.pdbx_description
1 polymer ?
#
loop_
_entity_poly.entity_id
_entity_poly.type
_entity_poly.pdbx_seq_one_letter_code
_entity_poly.pdbx_strand_id
1 'polypeptide(L)'
;MTADLPPDVIIDTSAAAAVRTPPGLRVFGAVYTLVYTFGVIAYIALSVYYDAFDYRSQSESSLLAAVWVLPFPIVAHLLHFVLYRSGRQRRQAIARRTATRIVSEATGAGYPLLDAWQVERMLLAEDNGPAPYTGTGKEPYQSLLRWDLPTDDPSFVVAAIRSGTPESIRLSAASSSTRSHDAVAVRRTRAGVRLLGAYRSDLTAPLVSSRLGGQPSVPDGFDWPTCAEHHEPMQFTAQLEHDGSLILVFICQADPGSCPSWDPDAGCNAAIVVGGRDLHPAGRPASSSGTAVMAGAPWLLGVHQAAADDYSDALAEARADGVTVAGQWGGRPAWIQNDETPDGYRFVAMLDEDPLGVNFGGGSAYVFADGHGHAKVLTQT
;
A
#
# COMPACT_ATOMS: atom_id res chain seq x y z
N MET A 1 14.84 -18.26 34.28
CA MET A 1 15.41 -16.90 34.17
C MET A 1 14.69 -16.23 33.03
N THR A 2 13.82 -15.26 33.30
CA THR A 2 13.26 -14.36 32.30
C THR A 2 14.43 -13.57 31.72
N ALA A 3 14.79 -13.81 30.46
CA ALA A 3 15.74 -12.94 29.79
C ALA A 3 15.09 -11.56 29.67
N ASP A 4 15.67 -10.54 30.31
CA ASP A 4 15.21 -9.17 30.17
C ASP A 4 15.30 -8.77 28.69
N LEU A 5 14.17 -8.34 28.12
CA LEU A 5 14.13 -7.87 26.74
C LEU A 5 14.97 -6.60 26.62
N PRO A 6 15.77 -6.43 25.54
CA PRO A 6 16.53 -5.22 25.32
C PRO A 6 15.59 -4.02 25.12
N PRO A 7 15.99 -2.81 25.55
CA PRO A 7 15.17 -1.61 25.44
C PRO A 7 14.96 -1.20 23.97
N ASP A 8 13.91 -0.42 23.72
CA ASP A 8 13.67 0.15 22.39
C ASP A 8 14.82 1.07 21.95
N VAL A 9 15.26 0.94 20.70
CA VAL A 9 16.32 1.76 20.11
C VAL A 9 15.75 2.57 18.96
N ILE A 10 15.97 3.89 18.95
CA ILE A 10 15.52 4.79 17.87
C ILE A 10 16.73 5.30 17.10
N ILE A 11 16.75 5.08 15.79
CA ILE A 11 17.89 5.32 14.91
C ILE A 11 17.46 6.22 13.75
N ASP A 12 18.19 7.30 13.52
CA ASP A 12 17.95 8.19 12.37
C ASP A 12 18.32 7.51 11.04
N THR A 13 17.36 7.47 10.11
CA THR A 13 17.46 6.84 8.79
C THR A 13 17.17 7.81 7.65
N SER A 14 17.14 9.11 7.93
CA SER A 14 16.89 10.18 6.95
C SER A 14 17.78 10.11 5.70
N ALA A 15 19.05 9.76 5.86
CA ALA A 15 19.98 9.59 4.74
C ALA A 15 19.56 8.46 3.78
N ALA A 16 19.02 7.35 4.31
CA ALA A 16 18.50 6.25 3.50
C ALA A 16 17.17 6.60 2.86
N ALA A 17 16.30 7.35 3.57
CA ALA A 17 15.04 7.85 3.04
C ALA A 17 15.26 8.78 1.83
N ALA A 18 16.23 9.69 1.91
CA ALA A 18 16.56 10.65 0.85
C ALA A 18 16.99 10.00 -0.48
N VAL A 19 17.42 8.73 -0.46
CA VAL A 19 17.85 7.99 -1.67
C VAL A 19 16.92 6.83 -2.04
N ARG A 20 15.82 6.64 -1.32
CA ARG A 20 14.87 5.54 -1.54
C ARG A 20 14.15 5.68 -2.88
N THR A 21 13.66 6.88 -3.18
CA THR A 21 12.96 7.19 -4.43
C THR A 21 13.95 7.75 -5.45
N PRO A 22 14.19 7.08 -6.60
CA PRO A 22 15.11 7.60 -7.59
C PRO A 22 14.53 8.85 -8.26
N PRO A 23 15.22 10.01 -8.24
CA PRO A 23 14.84 11.11 -9.10
C PRO A 23 15.07 10.70 -10.56
N GLY A 24 14.04 10.79 -11.41
CA GLY A 24 14.28 10.88 -12.86
C GLY A 24 13.69 9.81 -13.79
N LEU A 25 12.82 8.90 -13.33
CA LEU A 25 12.10 8.00 -14.27
C LEU A 25 11.29 8.80 -15.32
N ARG A 26 10.78 9.99 -14.96
CA ARG A 26 10.02 10.86 -15.87
C ARG A 26 10.90 11.68 -16.83
N VAL A 27 12.15 11.96 -16.48
CA VAL A 27 13.02 12.87 -17.26
C VAL A 27 13.55 12.20 -18.52
N PHE A 28 13.98 10.94 -18.42
CA PHE A 28 14.48 10.21 -19.58
C PHE A 28 13.40 9.84 -20.60
N GLY A 29 12.14 9.66 -20.15
CA GLY A 29 11.01 9.49 -21.06
C GLY A 29 10.88 10.64 -22.05
N ALA A 30 10.91 11.89 -21.56
CA ALA A 30 10.86 13.08 -22.41
C ALA A 30 12.09 13.22 -23.32
N VAL A 31 13.29 12.90 -22.81
CA VAL A 31 14.53 12.92 -23.60
C VAL A 31 14.47 11.90 -24.75
N TYR A 32 14.00 10.68 -24.50
CA TYR A 32 13.83 9.67 -25.56
C TYR A 32 12.83 10.13 -26.60
N THR A 33 11.67 10.66 -26.18
CA THR A 33 10.66 11.18 -27.11
C THR A 33 11.25 12.25 -28.03
N LEU A 34 12.02 13.20 -27.50
CA LEU A 34 12.69 14.23 -28.30
C LEU A 34 13.74 13.62 -29.24
N VAL A 35 14.63 12.79 -28.73
CA VAL A 35 15.71 12.16 -29.53
C VAL A 35 15.16 11.33 -30.69
N TYR A 36 14.11 10.55 -30.46
CA TYR A 36 13.48 9.76 -31.52
C TYR A 36 12.72 10.63 -32.52
N THR A 37 11.95 11.62 -32.05
CA THR A 37 11.16 12.50 -32.92
C THR A 37 12.07 13.31 -33.86
N PHE A 38 13.06 14.00 -33.30
CA PHE A 38 14.01 14.77 -34.11
C PHE A 38 14.93 13.88 -34.93
N GLY A 39 15.28 12.69 -34.43
CA GLY A 39 16.05 11.71 -35.18
C GLY A 39 15.34 11.26 -36.46
N VAL A 40 14.05 10.93 -36.40
CA VAL A 40 13.26 10.56 -37.58
C VAL A 40 13.17 11.71 -38.58
N ILE A 41 12.91 12.94 -38.11
CA ILE A 41 12.84 14.12 -38.98
C ILE A 41 14.19 14.37 -39.67
N ALA A 42 15.29 14.32 -38.93
CA ALA A 42 16.63 14.50 -39.47
C ALA A 42 17.01 13.38 -40.45
N TYR A 43 16.63 12.13 -40.15
CA TYR A 43 16.86 11.00 -41.05
C TYR A 43 16.16 11.18 -42.39
N ILE A 44 14.90 11.59 -42.38
CA ILE A 44 14.13 11.86 -43.60
C ILE A 44 14.76 13.03 -44.37
N ALA A 45 15.06 14.14 -43.69
CA ALA A 45 15.64 15.32 -44.32
C ALA A 45 17.01 15.03 -44.97
N LEU A 46 17.89 14.31 -44.27
CA LEU A 46 19.20 13.91 -44.79
C LEU A 46 19.09 12.90 -45.94
N SER A 47 18.17 11.94 -45.83
CA SER A 47 17.94 10.97 -46.91
C SER A 47 17.46 11.67 -48.19
N VAL A 48 16.52 12.61 -48.07
CA VAL A 48 16.04 13.43 -49.20
C VAL A 48 17.15 14.32 -49.73
N TYR A 49 17.97 14.91 -48.85
CA TYR A 49 19.08 15.76 -49.28
C TYR A 49 20.09 14.99 -50.15
N TYR A 50 20.56 13.83 -49.68
CA TYR A 50 21.54 13.03 -50.40
C TYR A 50 20.98 12.44 -51.71
N ASP A 51 19.70 12.07 -51.74
CA ASP A 51 19.02 11.56 -52.92
C ASP A 51 18.78 12.67 -53.96
N ALA A 52 18.22 13.81 -53.54
CA ALA A 52 17.76 14.86 -54.45
C ALA A 52 18.85 15.85 -54.87
N PHE A 53 19.86 16.09 -54.03
CA PHE A 53 20.88 17.14 -54.27
C PHE A 53 22.28 16.58 -54.51
N ASP A 54 22.64 15.44 -53.89
CA ASP A 54 23.93 14.77 -54.14
C ASP A 54 23.81 13.62 -55.15
N TYR A 55 22.61 13.38 -55.69
CA TYR A 55 22.30 12.35 -56.70
C TYR A 55 22.79 10.94 -56.31
N ARG A 56 22.75 10.63 -55.01
CA ARG A 56 23.11 9.31 -54.47
C ARG A 56 21.98 8.32 -54.68
N SER A 57 22.30 7.03 -54.69
CA SER A 57 21.28 5.99 -54.72
C SER A 57 20.50 5.98 -53.39
N GLN A 58 19.23 5.58 -53.44
CA GLN A 58 18.35 5.54 -52.27
C GLN A 58 18.96 4.76 -51.08
N SER A 59 19.69 3.67 -51.35
CA SER A 59 20.37 2.88 -50.33
C SER A 59 21.58 3.61 -49.72
N GLU A 60 22.38 4.30 -50.53
CA GLU A 60 23.50 5.12 -50.04
C GLU A 60 23.01 6.31 -49.20
N SER A 61 21.98 7.02 -49.66
CA SER A 61 21.37 8.13 -48.94
C SER A 61 20.81 7.71 -47.58
N SER A 62 20.14 6.56 -47.54
CA SER A 62 19.60 5.98 -46.30
C SER A 62 20.69 5.61 -45.30
N LEU A 63 21.79 5.00 -45.77
CA LEU A 63 22.93 4.64 -44.91
C LEU A 63 23.64 5.88 -44.37
N LEU A 64 23.87 6.89 -45.20
CA LEU A 64 24.49 8.15 -44.77
C LEU A 64 23.62 8.87 -43.72
N ALA A 65 22.32 8.95 -43.93
CA ALA A 65 21.38 9.51 -42.96
C ALA A 65 21.39 8.74 -41.64
N ALA A 66 21.44 7.40 -41.69
CA ALA A 66 21.53 6.56 -40.50
C ALA A 66 22.80 6.82 -39.70
N VAL A 67 23.95 6.97 -40.36
CA VAL A 67 25.25 7.26 -39.70
C VAL A 67 25.21 8.59 -38.94
N TRP A 68 24.51 9.60 -39.47
CA TRP A 68 24.36 10.89 -38.80
C TRP A 68 23.39 10.84 -37.61
N VAL A 69 22.32 10.03 -37.70
CA VAL A 69 21.23 10.06 -36.72
C VAL A 69 21.41 9.05 -35.59
N LEU A 70 21.90 7.84 -35.87
CA LEU A 70 22.01 6.76 -34.87
C LEU A 70 22.92 7.07 -33.66
N PRO A 71 23.98 7.88 -33.76
CA PRO A 71 24.79 8.23 -32.59
C PRO A 71 24.00 8.89 -31.46
N PHE A 72 22.96 9.68 -31.77
CA PHE A 72 22.17 10.40 -30.75
C PHE A 72 21.37 9.49 -29.81
N PRO A 73 20.53 8.54 -30.27
CA PRO A 73 19.90 7.58 -29.38
C PRO A 73 20.92 6.68 -28.69
N ILE A 74 22.02 6.28 -29.35
CA ILE A 74 23.07 5.49 -28.71
C ILE A 74 23.67 6.24 -27.50
N VAL A 75 24.04 7.51 -27.67
CA VAL A 75 24.57 8.35 -26.59
C VAL A 75 23.53 8.55 -25.48
N ALA A 76 22.26 8.77 -25.82
CA ALA A 76 21.19 8.91 -24.82
C ALA A 76 21.03 7.65 -23.95
N HIS A 77 21.07 6.45 -24.56
CA HIS A 77 21.00 5.18 -23.83
C HIS A 77 22.25 4.93 -22.98
N LEU A 78 23.44 5.27 -23.49
CA LEU A 78 24.68 5.17 -22.73
C LEU A 78 24.68 6.12 -21.53
N LEU A 79 24.25 7.37 -21.71
CA LEU A 79 24.13 8.35 -20.64
C LEU A 79 23.14 7.89 -19.57
N HIS A 80 21.96 7.40 -19.99
CA HIS A 80 20.97 6.82 -19.10
C HIS A 80 21.56 5.65 -18.30
N PHE A 81 22.28 4.74 -18.97
CA PHE A 81 22.93 3.61 -18.33
C PHE A 81 23.97 4.03 -17.28
N VAL A 82 24.86 4.99 -17.61
CA VAL A 82 25.90 5.46 -16.68
C VAL A 82 25.30 6.21 -15.48
N LEU A 83 24.34 7.09 -15.72
CA LEU A 83 23.69 7.86 -14.65
C LEU A 83 22.84 6.97 -13.75
N TYR A 84 22.10 6.02 -14.33
CA TYR A 84 21.31 5.06 -13.55
C TYR A 84 22.20 4.11 -12.75
N ARG A 85 23.29 3.60 -13.35
CA ARG A 85 24.25 2.72 -12.66
C ARG A 85 24.95 3.44 -11.51
N SER A 86 25.43 4.66 -11.71
CA SER A 86 26.09 5.45 -10.67
C SER A 86 25.11 5.86 -9.55
N GLY A 87 23.87 6.22 -9.90
CA GLY A 87 22.78 6.47 -8.95
C GLY A 87 22.45 5.24 -8.10
N ARG A 88 22.34 4.06 -8.72
CA ARG A 88 22.11 2.78 -8.03
C ARG A 88 23.24 2.45 -7.07
N GLN A 89 24.50 2.61 -7.49
CA GLN A 89 25.66 2.37 -6.63
C GLN A 89 25.69 3.31 -5.44
N ARG A 90 25.41 4.60 -5.64
CA ARG A 90 25.31 5.60 -4.56
C ARG A 90 24.20 5.26 -3.57
N ARG A 91 23.02 4.90 -4.07
CA ARG A 91 21.87 4.46 -3.26
C ARG A 91 22.21 3.25 -2.38
N GLN A 92 22.81 2.22 -2.97
CA GLN A 92 23.24 1.02 -2.25
C GLN A 92 24.32 1.34 -1.20
N ALA A 93 25.29 2.18 -1.53
CA ALA A 93 26.35 2.56 -0.60
C ALA A 93 25.81 3.30 0.63
N ILE A 94 24.83 4.18 0.45
CA ILE A 94 24.18 4.91 1.55
C ILE A 94 23.36 3.95 2.43
N ALA A 95 22.50 3.13 1.81
CA ALA A 95 21.70 2.15 2.56
C ALA A 95 22.57 1.14 3.33
N ARG A 96 23.66 0.68 2.74
CA ARG A 96 24.61 -0.22 3.42
C ARG A 96 25.24 0.44 4.65
N ARG A 97 25.69 1.69 4.54
CA ARG A 97 26.24 2.44 5.69
C ARG A 97 25.21 2.59 6.80
N THR A 98 23.97 2.94 6.46
CA THR A 98 22.87 3.05 7.43
C THR A 98 22.53 1.70 8.04
N ALA A 99 22.51 0.61 7.27
CA ALA A 99 22.30 -0.75 7.79
C ALA A 99 23.40 -1.15 8.78
N THR A 100 24.68 -0.91 8.45
CA THR A 100 25.80 -1.17 9.38
C THR A 100 25.64 -0.39 10.68
N ARG A 101 25.20 0.88 10.61
CA ARG A 101 24.91 1.69 11.80
C ARG A 101 23.79 1.07 12.64
N ILE A 102 22.68 0.68 12.02
CA ILE A 102 21.54 0.03 12.70
C ILE A 102 21.99 -1.24 13.42
N VAL A 103 22.73 -2.12 12.74
CA VAL A 103 23.23 -3.36 13.34
C VAL A 103 24.15 -3.04 14.52
N SER A 104 25.07 -2.08 14.37
CA SER A 104 25.99 -1.71 15.45
C SER A 104 25.30 -1.13 16.69
N GLU A 105 24.29 -0.29 16.50
CA GLU A 105 23.52 0.31 17.61
C GLU A 105 22.61 -0.72 18.27
N ALA A 106 21.98 -1.62 17.50
CA ALA A 106 21.19 -2.73 18.03
C ALA A 106 22.05 -3.68 18.88
N THR A 107 23.21 -4.10 18.37
CA THR A 107 24.14 -4.95 19.13
C THR A 107 24.64 -4.25 20.39
N GLY A 108 24.94 -2.94 20.32
CA GLY A 108 25.32 -2.15 21.49
C GLY A 108 24.23 -2.04 22.56
N ALA A 109 22.95 -2.12 22.16
CA ALA A 109 21.80 -2.14 23.04
C ALA A 109 21.39 -3.54 23.55
N GLY A 110 22.17 -4.58 23.21
CA GLY A 110 21.94 -5.94 23.67
C GLY A 110 20.99 -6.79 22.81
N TYR A 111 20.68 -6.35 21.59
CA TYR A 111 19.94 -7.18 20.63
C TYR A 111 20.82 -8.32 20.08
N PRO A 112 20.24 -9.49 19.77
CA PRO A 112 20.92 -10.51 18.97
C PRO A 112 21.32 -9.97 17.60
N LEU A 113 22.27 -10.63 16.93
CA LEU A 113 22.87 -10.08 15.71
C LEU A 113 21.83 -10.03 14.59
N LEU A 114 21.58 -8.82 14.09
CA LEU A 114 20.68 -8.58 12.97
C LEU A 114 21.37 -8.87 11.63
N ASP A 115 20.62 -9.46 10.68
CA ASP A 115 21.10 -9.62 9.31
C ASP A 115 21.18 -8.26 8.58
N ALA A 116 22.41 -7.75 8.42
CA ALA A 116 22.69 -6.48 7.78
C ALA A 116 22.14 -6.38 6.34
N TRP A 117 22.08 -7.49 5.60
CA TRP A 117 21.53 -7.49 4.24
C TRP A 117 20.01 -7.30 4.25
N GLN A 118 19.31 -7.90 5.22
CA GLN A 118 17.87 -7.70 5.37
C GLN A 118 17.53 -6.29 5.83
N VAL A 119 18.35 -5.70 6.71
CA VAL A 119 18.25 -4.30 7.09
C VAL A 119 18.49 -3.38 5.89
N GLU A 120 19.52 -3.64 5.06
CA GLU A 120 19.77 -2.89 3.82
C GLU A 120 18.56 -2.96 2.87
N ARG A 121 18.01 -4.17 2.66
CA ARG A 121 16.84 -4.39 1.82
C ARG A 121 15.61 -3.63 2.35
N MET A 122 15.38 -3.67 3.66
CA MET A 122 14.31 -2.92 4.32
C MET A 122 14.46 -1.41 4.10
N LEU A 123 15.65 -0.84 4.27
CA LEU A 123 15.88 0.60 4.12
C LEU A 123 15.55 1.10 2.70
N LEU A 124 15.83 0.27 1.70
CA LEU A 124 15.59 0.56 0.29
C LEU A 124 14.19 0.20 -0.20
N ALA A 125 13.43 -0.59 0.56
CA ALA A 125 12.05 -0.91 0.26
C ALA A 125 11.20 0.35 0.33
N GLU A 126 10.34 0.54 -0.68
CA GLU A 126 9.31 1.58 -0.67
C GLU A 126 8.41 1.43 0.58
N ASP A 127 7.65 2.48 0.89
CA ASP A 127 6.62 2.40 1.94
C ASP A 127 5.37 1.68 1.46
N ASN A 128 5.38 1.34 0.18
CA ASN A 128 4.55 0.31 -0.39
C ASN A 128 5.22 -1.00 0.03
N GLY A 129 4.50 -1.81 0.81
CA GLY A 129 4.92 -3.17 1.13
C GLY A 129 5.35 -3.91 -0.14
N PRO A 130 6.12 -5.01 -0.01
CA PRO A 130 6.55 -5.77 -1.18
C PRO A 130 5.34 -6.10 -2.07
N ALA A 131 5.55 -6.00 -3.39
CA ALA A 131 4.71 -6.64 -4.38
C ALA A 131 4.27 -8.05 -3.90
N PRO A 132 3.04 -8.47 -4.23
CA PRO A 132 2.38 -9.62 -3.61
C PRO A 132 3.29 -10.84 -3.47
N TYR A 133 3.30 -11.33 -2.24
CA TYR A 133 3.68 -12.66 -1.79
C TYR A 133 3.99 -13.70 -2.88
N THR A 134 5.27 -13.99 -3.07
CA THR A 134 5.75 -15.27 -3.60
C THR A 134 5.93 -16.25 -2.44
N GLY A 135 4.83 -16.80 -1.91
CA GLY A 135 4.86 -18.04 -1.12
C GLY A 135 5.84 -18.09 0.06
N THR A 136 5.74 -17.23 1.08
CA THR A 136 6.05 -17.45 2.54
C THR A 136 6.10 -16.12 3.34
N GLY A 137 5.33 -15.98 4.46
CA GLY A 137 5.18 -14.78 5.36
C GLY A 137 4.46 -13.53 4.77
N LYS A 138 3.54 -12.80 5.44
CA LYS A 138 3.39 -12.32 6.83
C LYS A 138 1.89 -12.22 7.21
N GLU A 139 1.60 -12.25 8.50
CA GLU A 139 0.25 -12.08 9.07
C GLU A 139 -0.32 -10.67 8.84
N PRO A 140 -1.65 -10.52 8.75
CA PRO A 140 -2.32 -9.32 8.22
C PRO A 140 -2.31 -8.08 9.13
N TYR A 141 -1.58 -8.11 10.23
CA TYR A 141 -1.43 -7.00 11.19
C TYR A 141 -0.09 -6.27 11.10
N GLN A 142 0.77 -6.61 10.14
CA GLN A 142 2.05 -5.93 9.98
C GLN A 142 1.86 -4.61 9.23
N SER A 143 1.79 -3.52 10.00
CA SER A 143 1.93 -2.14 9.51
C SER A 143 2.96 -2.05 8.39
N LEU A 144 2.64 -1.33 7.31
CA LEU A 144 3.52 -1.03 6.16
C LEU A 144 4.89 -0.47 6.54
N LEU A 145 5.00 0.04 7.77
CA LEU A 145 6.22 0.58 8.33
C LEU A 145 6.90 -0.37 9.31
N ARG A 146 6.43 -1.62 9.47
CA ARG A 146 6.98 -2.63 10.38
C ARG A 146 7.63 -3.80 9.61
N TRP A 147 8.88 -4.07 9.93
CA TRP A 147 9.61 -5.26 9.48
C TRP A 147 9.97 -6.13 10.67
N ASP A 148 9.68 -7.42 10.57
CA ASP A 148 10.25 -8.41 11.48
C ASP A 148 11.60 -8.84 10.91
N LEU A 149 12.67 -8.45 11.59
CA LEU A 149 14.04 -8.80 11.25
C LEU A 149 14.40 -10.10 11.97
N PRO A 150 14.77 -11.17 11.23
CA PRO A 150 15.29 -12.36 11.85
C PRO A 150 16.63 -12.05 12.49
N THR A 151 16.89 -12.77 13.57
CA THR A 151 18.16 -12.70 14.28
C THR A 151 18.87 -14.05 14.21
N ASP A 152 20.13 -14.08 14.61
CA ASP A 152 20.88 -15.33 14.78
C ASP A 152 20.31 -16.24 15.89
N ASP A 153 19.55 -15.67 16.82
CA ASP A 153 18.73 -16.40 17.78
C ASP A 153 17.29 -16.56 17.23
N PRO A 154 16.87 -17.78 16.82
CA PRO A 154 15.52 -18.00 16.30
C PRO A 154 14.43 -17.77 17.36
N SER A 155 14.80 -17.70 18.65
CA SER A 155 13.87 -17.40 19.73
C SER A 155 13.54 -15.91 19.87
N PHE A 156 14.24 -15.04 19.14
CA PHE A 156 14.04 -13.59 19.12
C PHE A 156 13.61 -13.10 17.75
N VAL A 157 12.58 -12.26 17.73
CA VAL A 157 12.18 -11.48 16.56
C VAL A 157 12.28 -10.00 16.89
N VAL A 158 12.96 -9.24 16.03
CA VAL A 158 13.12 -7.79 16.22
C VAL A 158 12.18 -7.07 15.27
N ALA A 159 11.25 -6.31 15.83
CA ALA A 159 10.37 -5.44 15.07
C ALA A 159 11.07 -4.11 14.80
N ALA A 160 11.28 -3.78 13.54
CA ALA A 160 11.78 -2.50 13.08
C ALA A 160 10.62 -1.67 12.51
N ILE A 161 10.30 -0.55 13.15
CA ILE A 161 9.20 0.34 12.78
C ILE A 161 9.76 1.67 12.25
N ARG A 162 9.54 1.98 10.96
CA ARG A 162 9.86 3.29 10.37
C ARG A 162 8.84 4.34 10.83
N SER A 163 9.29 5.54 11.16
CA SER A 163 8.40 6.64 11.56
C SER A 163 9.09 8.02 11.51
N GLY A 164 8.28 9.09 11.51
CA GLY A 164 8.73 10.47 11.75
C GLY A 164 9.30 11.23 10.53
N THR A 165 9.46 12.54 10.73
CA THR A 165 10.09 13.52 9.83
C THR A 165 11.07 14.39 10.64
N PRO A 166 12.40 14.27 10.46
CA PRO A 166 13.13 13.34 9.58
C PRO A 166 12.91 11.86 9.96
N GLU A 167 13.04 10.97 8.98
CA GLU A 167 12.74 9.54 9.15
C GLU A 167 13.68 8.87 10.17
N SER A 168 13.09 8.07 11.05
CA SER A 168 13.78 7.21 12.01
C SER A 168 13.22 5.78 11.99
N ILE A 169 13.98 4.84 12.53
CA ILE A 169 13.55 3.47 12.80
C ILE A 169 13.58 3.23 14.31
N ARG A 170 12.47 2.72 14.85
CA ARG A 170 12.42 2.13 16.19
C ARG A 170 12.59 0.63 16.10
N LEU A 171 13.57 0.07 16.82
CA LEU A 171 13.72 -1.36 17.04
C LEU A 171 13.08 -1.74 18.38
N SER A 172 12.31 -2.82 18.39
CA SER A 172 11.68 -3.40 19.59
C SER A 172 11.79 -4.93 19.54
N ALA A 173 12.23 -5.55 20.63
CA ALA A 173 12.32 -7.01 20.70
C ALA A 173 11.00 -7.67 21.14
N ALA A 174 10.66 -8.80 20.53
CA ALA A 174 9.58 -9.69 20.98
C ALA A 174 10.11 -11.13 21.12
N SER A 175 9.77 -11.80 22.23
CA SER A 175 10.05 -13.23 22.44
C SER A 175 9.21 -14.07 21.47
N SER A 176 9.84 -15.02 20.75
CA SER A 176 9.18 -15.87 19.74
C SER A 176 8.17 -16.89 20.31
N SER A 177 8.01 -16.98 21.63
CA SER A 177 7.07 -17.92 22.27
C SER A 177 5.60 -17.70 21.90
N THR A 178 5.28 -16.70 21.07
CA THR A 178 3.95 -16.42 20.50
C THR A 178 3.71 -17.00 19.10
N ARG A 179 4.63 -17.78 18.49
CA ARG A 179 4.35 -18.51 17.23
C ARG A 179 4.51 -20.03 17.41
N SER A 180 3.38 -20.72 17.47
CA SER A 180 3.34 -22.19 17.41
C SER A 180 3.86 -22.70 16.06
N HIS A 181 4.93 -23.48 16.12
CA HIS A 181 5.44 -24.28 15.02
C HIS A 181 4.52 -25.48 14.79
N ASP A 182 3.78 -25.53 13.67
CA ASP A 182 3.32 -26.82 13.10
C ASP A 182 2.75 -26.82 11.66
N ALA A 183 2.79 -25.72 10.89
CA ALA A 183 2.09 -25.66 9.60
C ALA A 183 3.00 -25.66 8.34
N VAL A 184 4.06 -26.47 8.28
CA VAL A 184 5.03 -26.43 7.15
C VAL A 184 4.80 -27.50 6.07
N ALA A 185 3.83 -28.41 6.20
CA ALA A 185 3.59 -29.42 5.17
C ALA A 185 2.25 -29.20 4.43
N VAL A 186 2.36 -29.07 3.11
CA VAL A 186 1.30 -29.11 2.07
C VAL A 186 0.57 -27.79 1.81
N ARG A 187 1.06 -27.00 0.84
CA ARG A 187 0.20 -26.01 0.17
C ARG A 187 0.52 -25.89 -1.32
N ARG A 188 -0.15 -26.73 -2.11
CA ARG A 188 -0.47 -26.39 -3.50
C ARG A 188 -1.35 -25.14 -3.49
N THR A 189 -1.09 -24.24 -4.44
CA THR A 189 -1.97 -23.17 -4.94
C THR A 189 -3.44 -23.35 -4.54
N ARG A 190 -3.99 -22.51 -3.67
CA ARG A 190 -5.44 -22.44 -3.41
C ARG A 190 -5.97 -21.06 -3.75
N ALA A 191 -6.97 -21.07 -4.63
CA ALA A 191 -7.68 -19.94 -5.21
C ALA A 191 -8.89 -19.51 -4.35
N GLY A 192 -8.82 -19.70 -3.03
CA GLY A 192 -9.96 -19.47 -2.14
C GLY A 192 -10.29 -18.00 -1.94
N VAL A 193 -11.41 -17.73 -1.29
CA VAL A 193 -11.83 -16.39 -0.90
C VAL A 193 -10.98 -15.86 0.25
N ARG A 194 -10.75 -14.55 0.27
CA ARG A 194 -10.09 -13.86 1.38
C ARG A 194 -11.13 -13.13 2.20
N LEU A 195 -11.18 -13.44 3.49
CA LEU A 195 -12.09 -12.85 4.47
C LEU A 195 -11.38 -11.78 5.29
N LEU A 196 -12.12 -10.77 5.73
CA LEU A 196 -11.68 -9.79 6.73
C LEU A 196 -12.10 -10.28 8.11
N GLY A 197 -11.22 -10.96 8.83
CA GLY A 197 -11.45 -11.34 10.23
C GLY A 197 -11.38 -10.11 11.14
N ALA A 198 -12.37 -9.95 12.02
CA ALA A 198 -12.46 -8.87 12.98
C ALA A 198 -12.07 -9.34 14.38
N TYR A 199 -11.27 -8.55 15.07
CA TYR A 199 -10.87 -8.82 16.45
C TYR A 199 -10.64 -7.52 17.22
N ARG A 200 -10.59 -7.63 18.54
CA ARG A 200 -10.16 -6.55 19.42
C ARG A 200 -8.81 -6.91 20.03
N SER A 201 -8.01 -5.88 20.27
CA SER A 201 -6.69 -6.01 20.87
C SER A 201 -6.55 -4.95 21.96
N ASP A 202 -5.97 -5.35 23.09
CA ASP A 202 -5.59 -4.41 24.16
C ASP A 202 -4.30 -3.66 23.83
N LEU A 203 -3.58 -4.09 22.78
CA LEU A 203 -2.41 -3.38 22.27
C LEU A 203 -2.86 -2.21 21.41
N THR A 204 -2.15 -1.08 21.54
CA THR A 204 -2.35 0.07 20.67
C THR A 204 -2.07 -0.31 19.21
N ALA A 205 -3.11 -0.27 18.39
CA ALA A 205 -3.00 -0.59 16.98
C ALA A 205 -2.19 0.50 16.24
N PRO A 206 -1.31 0.11 15.30
CA PRO A 206 -0.68 1.07 14.39
C PRO A 206 -1.73 1.91 13.66
N LEU A 207 -1.43 3.20 13.44
CA LEU A 207 -2.33 4.12 12.73
C LEU A 207 -2.72 3.65 11.32
N VAL A 208 -1.84 2.87 10.67
CA VAL A 208 -2.05 2.34 9.32
C VAL A 208 -2.82 1.01 9.29
N SER A 209 -3.24 0.47 10.43
CA SER A 209 -3.91 -0.84 10.46
C SER A 209 -5.32 -0.75 9.87
N SER A 210 -5.74 -1.75 9.10
CA SER A 210 -7.15 -1.87 8.70
C SER A 210 -8.03 -2.02 9.94
N ARG A 211 -9.11 -1.24 10.00
CA ARG A 211 -10.05 -1.25 11.12
C ARG A 211 -11.43 -0.79 10.71
N LEU A 212 -12.41 -1.19 11.51
CA LEU A 212 -13.78 -0.72 11.46
C LEU A 212 -14.06 0.13 12.73
N GLY A 213 -14.61 1.32 12.53
CA GLY A 213 -14.86 2.31 13.58
C GLY A 213 -13.60 2.97 14.16
N GLY A 214 -13.78 3.77 15.21
CA GLY A 214 -12.74 4.62 15.81
C GLY A 214 -12.59 5.97 15.12
N GLN A 215 -11.45 6.65 15.29
CA GLN A 215 -11.13 7.87 14.55
C GLN A 215 -10.25 7.52 13.35
N PRO A 216 -10.50 8.07 12.14
CA PRO A 216 -9.64 7.82 11.00
C PRO A 216 -8.22 8.32 11.25
N SER A 217 -7.23 7.63 10.67
CA SER A 217 -5.86 8.13 10.59
C SER A 217 -5.72 9.01 9.35
N VAL A 218 -5.41 10.29 9.56
CA VAL A 218 -5.43 11.30 8.49
C VAL A 218 -4.15 12.13 8.48
N PRO A 219 -3.74 12.68 7.33
CA PRO A 219 -2.68 13.67 7.27
C PRO A 219 -3.19 15.05 7.73
N ASP A 220 -2.25 15.97 7.93
CA ASP A 220 -2.57 17.39 8.16
C ASP A 220 -3.41 17.96 7.00
N GLY A 221 -4.39 18.81 7.34
CA GLY A 221 -5.27 19.45 6.36
C GLY A 221 -6.39 18.55 5.81
N PHE A 222 -6.64 17.40 6.44
CA PHE A 222 -7.77 16.55 6.08
C PHE A 222 -9.12 17.22 6.34
N ASP A 223 -9.97 17.24 5.32
CA ASP A 223 -11.35 17.70 5.39
C ASP A 223 -12.30 16.53 5.57
N TRP A 224 -13.12 16.59 6.63
CA TRP A 224 -14.12 15.56 6.90
C TRP A 224 -15.25 15.62 5.86
N PRO A 225 -15.61 14.51 5.20
CA PRO A 225 -16.64 14.51 4.18
C PRO A 225 -18.03 14.78 4.77
N THR A 226 -18.79 15.65 4.10
CA THR A 226 -20.14 16.06 4.50
C THR A 226 -21.15 15.48 3.53
N CYS A 227 -22.26 14.94 4.05
CA CYS A 227 -23.36 14.44 3.22
C CYS A 227 -23.98 15.57 2.39
N ALA A 228 -24.19 15.32 1.11
CA ALA A 228 -24.78 16.29 0.19
C ALA A 228 -26.26 16.60 0.50
N GLU A 229 -27.01 15.64 1.05
CA GLU A 229 -28.43 15.81 1.38
C GLU A 229 -28.66 16.37 2.79
N HIS A 230 -27.95 15.81 3.78
CA HIS A 230 -28.17 16.17 5.19
C HIS A 230 -27.27 17.31 5.67
N HIS A 231 -26.24 17.66 4.89
CA HIS A 231 -25.25 18.68 5.26
C HIS A 231 -24.57 18.43 6.62
N GLU A 232 -24.51 17.17 7.04
CA GLU A 232 -23.82 16.71 8.24
C GLU A 232 -22.55 15.90 7.90
N PRO A 233 -21.52 15.92 8.77
CA PRO A 233 -20.36 15.05 8.62
C PRO A 233 -20.77 13.57 8.54
N MET A 234 -20.29 12.87 7.52
CA MET A 234 -20.56 11.43 7.35
C MET A 234 -19.87 10.62 8.46
N GLN A 235 -20.41 9.44 8.80
CA GLN A 235 -19.79 8.57 9.78
C GLN A 235 -18.53 7.91 9.20
N PHE A 236 -17.40 8.04 9.90
CA PHE A 236 -16.25 7.21 9.62
C PHE A 236 -16.57 5.74 9.95
N THR A 237 -16.59 4.91 8.92
CA THR A 237 -17.01 3.50 9.01
C THR A 237 -15.80 2.58 9.08
N ALA A 238 -14.83 2.74 8.18
CA ALA A 238 -13.67 1.88 8.12
C ALA A 238 -12.45 2.60 7.54
N GLN A 239 -11.26 2.12 7.87
CA GLN A 239 -10.05 2.37 7.08
C GLN A 239 -9.47 1.04 6.64
N LEU A 240 -9.01 0.99 5.39
CA LEU A 240 -8.48 -0.22 4.77
C LEU A 240 -7.09 0.09 4.21
N GLU A 241 -6.10 -0.71 4.60
CA GLU A 241 -4.77 -0.64 4.01
C GLU A 241 -4.79 -1.21 2.59
N HIS A 242 -4.51 -0.37 1.60
CA HIS A 242 -4.51 -0.76 0.19
C HIS A 242 -3.35 -0.10 -0.56
N ASP A 243 -2.48 -0.91 -1.17
CA ASP A 243 -1.38 -0.49 -2.05
C ASP A 243 -0.52 0.66 -1.48
N GLY A 244 -0.13 0.57 -0.20
CA GLY A 244 0.73 1.56 0.46
C GLY A 244 -0.01 2.81 0.97
N SER A 245 -1.32 2.86 0.78
CA SER A 245 -2.22 3.94 1.19
C SER A 245 -3.29 3.40 2.16
N LEU A 246 -4.05 4.31 2.76
CA LEU A 246 -5.30 3.98 3.44
C LEU A 246 -6.47 4.46 2.60
N ILE A 247 -7.48 3.61 2.44
CA ILE A 247 -8.80 4.01 1.97
C ILE A 247 -9.67 4.22 3.19
N LEU A 248 -10.06 5.47 3.43
CA LEU A 248 -10.97 5.87 4.49
C LEU A 248 -12.40 5.86 3.95
N VAL A 249 -13.28 5.10 4.58
CA VAL A 249 -14.67 4.90 4.16
C VAL A 249 -15.60 5.66 5.10
N PHE A 250 -16.46 6.47 4.49
CA PHE A 250 -17.46 7.27 5.19
C PHE A 250 -18.84 7.03 4.58
N ILE A 251 -19.84 6.84 5.43
CA ILE A 251 -21.23 6.61 5.03
C ILE A 251 -22.11 7.58 5.82
N CYS A 252 -23.09 8.20 5.19
CA CYS A 252 -24.06 9.05 5.89
C CYS A 252 -24.87 8.22 6.91
N GLN A 253 -24.96 8.73 8.13
CA GLN A 253 -25.74 8.13 9.23
C GLN A 253 -26.60 9.17 9.96
N ALA A 254 -26.82 10.34 9.35
CA ALA A 254 -27.67 11.39 9.91
C ALA A 254 -29.15 10.94 9.96
N ASP A 255 -29.58 10.24 8.90
CA ASP A 255 -30.86 9.54 8.81
C ASP A 255 -30.63 8.23 8.02
N PRO A 256 -30.29 7.13 8.70
CA PRO A 256 -29.85 5.90 8.03
C PRO A 256 -30.91 5.33 7.07
N GLY A 257 -30.50 5.07 5.83
CA GLY A 257 -31.36 4.49 4.79
C GLY A 257 -32.22 5.48 4.01
N SER A 258 -32.24 6.77 4.35
CA SER A 258 -33.01 7.78 3.59
C SER A 258 -32.24 8.41 2.43
N CYS A 259 -30.91 8.32 2.46
CA CYS A 259 -30.02 8.88 1.45
C CYS A 259 -29.48 7.81 0.48
N PRO A 260 -29.17 8.17 -0.78
CA PRO A 260 -28.70 7.26 -1.82
C PRO A 260 -27.25 6.80 -1.63
N SER A 261 -26.94 6.15 -0.51
CA SER A 261 -25.62 5.57 -0.24
C SER A 261 -25.27 4.37 -1.13
N TRP A 262 -26.25 3.85 -1.89
CA TRP A 262 -26.05 2.84 -2.94
C TRP A 262 -25.43 3.43 -4.22
N ASP A 263 -25.48 4.75 -4.42
CA ASP A 263 -24.84 5.40 -5.56
C ASP A 263 -23.49 5.98 -5.10
N PRO A 264 -22.35 5.55 -5.68
CA PRO A 264 -21.03 6.03 -5.28
C PRO A 264 -20.78 7.53 -5.58
N ASP A 265 -21.63 8.17 -6.39
CA ASP A 265 -21.47 9.56 -6.82
C ASP A 265 -22.57 10.49 -6.28
N ALA A 266 -23.53 9.98 -5.51
CA ALA A 266 -24.63 10.78 -4.97
C ALA A 266 -24.25 11.67 -3.76
N GLY A 267 -23.00 11.63 -3.31
CA GLY A 267 -22.50 12.45 -2.19
C GLY A 267 -23.08 12.04 -0.83
N CYS A 268 -23.58 10.81 -0.70
CA CYS A 268 -24.11 10.23 0.55
C CYS A 268 -23.18 9.16 1.14
N ASN A 269 -22.07 8.89 0.46
CA ASN A 269 -20.95 8.07 0.87
C ASN A 269 -19.66 8.75 0.36
N ALA A 270 -18.51 8.34 0.90
CA ALA A 270 -17.21 8.77 0.40
C ALA A 270 -16.13 7.71 0.69
N ALA A 271 -15.23 7.50 -0.26
CA ALA A 271 -14.00 6.75 -0.05
C ALA A 271 -12.80 7.64 -0.41
N ILE A 272 -11.94 7.90 0.56
CA ILE A 272 -10.83 8.86 0.44
C ILE A 272 -9.51 8.12 0.59
N VAL A 273 -8.62 8.24 -0.39
CA VAL A 273 -7.28 7.68 -0.33
C VAL A 273 -6.34 8.67 0.35
N VAL A 274 -5.67 8.25 1.41
CA VAL A 274 -4.61 9.01 2.08
C VAL A 274 -3.30 8.21 2.10
N GLY A 275 -2.17 8.89 2.06
CA GLY A 275 -0.86 8.24 2.15
C GLY A 275 -0.63 7.58 3.52
N GLY A 276 0.24 6.57 3.59
CA GLY A 276 0.56 5.86 4.84
C GLY A 276 1.53 6.55 5.81
N ARG A 277 1.82 7.85 5.63
CA ARG A 277 2.84 8.62 6.37
C ARG A 277 2.26 9.88 7.00
N ASP A 278 2.93 10.37 8.05
CA ASP A 278 2.59 11.63 8.74
C ASP A 278 1.13 11.68 9.20
N LEU A 279 0.61 10.51 9.59
CA LEU A 279 -0.76 10.33 10.02
C LEU A 279 -0.92 10.64 11.51
N HIS A 280 -2.07 11.20 11.86
CA HIS A 280 -2.55 11.33 13.21
C HIS A 280 -4.05 10.98 13.28
N PRO A 281 -4.59 10.63 14.46
CA PRO A 281 -6.04 10.51 14.61
C PRO A 281 -6.73 11.83 14.26
N ALA A 282 -7.79 11.78 13.46
CA ALA A 282 -8.58 12.96 13.14
C ALA A 282 -9.35 13.48 14.37
N GLY A 283 -9.45 14.81 14.48
CA GLY A 283 -10.37 15.44 15.43
C GLY A 283 -11.82 15.07 15.10
N ARG A 284 -12.66 14.88 16.12
CA ARG A 284 -14.10 14.61 15.92
C ARG A 284 -14.78 15.89 15.41
N PRO A 285 -15.48 15.86 14.26
CA PRO A 285 -16.19 17.04 13.77
C PRO A 285 -17.43 17.32 14.62
N ALA A 286 -17.91 18.56 14.58
CA ALA A 286 -19.21 18.90 15.15
C ALA A 286 -20.32 18.27 14.28
N SER A 287 -21.19 17.48 14.89
CA SER A 287 -22.34 16.86 14.23
C SER A 287 -23.54 16.97 15.16
N SER A 288 -24.69 17.41 14.63
CA SER A 288 -25.95 17.53 15.37
C SER A 288 -26.50 16.17 15.79
N SER A 289 -26.35 15.17 14.91
CA SER A 289 -26.75 13.78 15.19
C SER A 289 -25.73 13.03 16.08
N GLY A 290 -24.49 13.51 16.15
CA GLY A 290 -23.41 12.86 16.91
C GLY A 290 -22.92 11.54 16.30
N THR A 291 -23.29 11.25 15.05
CA THR A 291 -23.04 9.97 14.38
C THR A 291 -21.74 9.93 13.59
N ALA A 292 -21.00 11.03 13.48
CA ALA A 292 -19.76 11.13 12.70
C ALA A 292 -18.69 10.07 13.07
N VAL A 293 -18.70 9.56 14.30
CA VAL A 293 -17.81 8.48 14.75
C VAL A 293 -18.64 7.38 15.36
N MET A 294 -18.42 6.14 14.91
CA MET A 294 -19.05 4.94 15.47
C MET A 294 -18.88 4.85 16.99
N ALA A 295 -19.92 4.38 17.67
CA ALA A 295 -19.86 4.12 19.11
C ALA A 295 -19.02 2.86 19.40
N GLY A 296 -18.27 2.89 20.51
CA GLY A 296 -17.48 1.76 20.98
C GLY A 296 -16.03 1.73 20.52
N ALA A 297 -15.31 0.70 20.94
CA ALA A 297 -13.92 0.47 20.55
C ALA A 297 -13.84 -0.04 19.10
N PRO A 298 -12.83 0.39 18.32
CA PRO A 298 -12.67 -0.06 16.94
C PRO A 298 -12.38 -1.56 16.87
N TRP A 299 -12.82 -2.19 15.79
CA TRP A 299 -12.43 -3.55 15.41
C TRP A 299 -11.20 -3.50 14.51
N LEU A 300 -10.17 -4.27 14.82
CA LEU A 300 -9.05 -4.46 13.91
C LEU A 300 -9.41 -5.52 12.90
N LEU A 301 -8.97 -5.32 11.65
CA LEU A 301 -9.28 -6.20 10.53
C LEU A 301 -8.00 -6.89 10.05
N GLY A 302 -8.04 -8.21 9.98
CA GLY A 302 -7.00 -9.04 9.41
C GLY A 302 -7.50 -9.87 8.24
N VAL A 303 -6.71 -9.99 7.18
CA VAL A 303 -7.04 -10.85 6.03
C VAL A 303 -6.75 -12.32 6.33
N HIS A 304 -7.78 -13.16 6.23
CA HIS A 304 -7.70 -14.61 6.33
C HIS A 304 -8.00 -15.27 4.97
N GLN A 305 -7.19 -16.23 4.57
CA GLN A 305 -7.39 -16.96 3.32
C GLN A 305 -8.18 -18.24 3.59
N ALA A 306 -9.45 -18.26 3.19
CA ALA A 306 -10.31 -19.43 3.32
C ALA A 306 -9.91 -20.55 2.35
N ALA A 307 -10.33 -21.77 2.67
CA ALA A 307 -10.18 -22.93 1.80
C ALA A 307 -11.27 -22.97 0.71
N ALA A 308 -12.48 -22.50 1.05
CA ALA A 308 -13.60 -22.39 0.13
C ALA A 308 -13.36 -21.33 -0.96
N ASP A 309 -13.93 -21.57 -2.13
CA ASP A 309 -13.85 -20.71 -3.32
C ASP A 309 -15.05 -19.75 -3.46
N ASP A 310 -16.10 -19.94 -2.63
CA ASP A 310 -17.28 -19.07 -2.53
C ASP A 310 -17.29 -18.32 -1.19
N TYR A 311 -17.79 -17.07 -1.19
CA TYR A 311 -17.81 -16.23 0.01
C TYR A 311 -18.74 -16.75 1.09
N SER A 312 -19.92 -17.24 0.72
CA SER A 312 -20.93 -17.73 1.68
C SER A 312 -20.45 -18.98 2.41
N ASP A 313 -19.84 -19.92 1.69
CA ASP A 313 -19.23 -21.12 2.26
C ASP A 313 -18.03 -20.76 3.15
N ALA A 314 -17.15 -19.87 2.68
CA ALA A 314 -16.00 -19.39 3.46
C ALA A 314 -16.43 -18.71 4.77
N LEU A 315 -17.49 -17.89 4.72
CA LEU A 315 -18.06 -17.22 5.87
C LEU A 315 -18.66 -18.22 6.86
N ALA A 316 -19.37 -19.24 6.38
CA ALA A 316 -19.94 -20.29 7.23
C ALA A 316 -18.86 -21.10 7.94
N GLU A 317 -17.80 -21.49 7.23
CA GLU A 317 -16.62 -22.16 7.79
C GLU A 317 -15.96 -21.31 8.88
N ALA A 318 -15.66 -20.04 8.58
CA ALA A 318 -15.01 -19.14 9.54
C ALA A 318 -15.87 -18.93 10.80
N ARG A 319 -17.18 -18.78 10.64
CA ARG A 319 -18.12 -18.65 11.77
C ARG A 319 -18.19 -19.93 12.60
N ALA A 320 -18.15 -21.11 11.98
CA ALA A 320 -18.10 -22.39 12.69
C ALA A 320 -16.82 -22.52 13.54
N ASP A 321 -15.72 -21.92 13.08
CA ASP A 321 -14.44 -21.84 13.82
C ASP A 321 -14.41 -20.70 14.85
N GLY A 322 -15.52 -19.99 15.06
CA GLY A 322 -15.64 -18.90 16.03
C GLY A 322 -14.96 -17.59 15.59
N VAL A 323 -14.63 -17.45 14.31
CA VAL A 323 -14.04 -16.23 13.75
C VAL A 323 -15.16 -15.23 13.43
N THR A 324 -15.06 -14.04 13.99
CA THR A 324 -15.88 -12.90 13.58
C THR A 324 -15.37 -12.36 12.26
N VAL A 325 -16.23 -12.26 11.25
CA VAL A 325 -15.88 -11.78 9.90
C VAL A 325 -16.58 -10.46 9.62
N ALA A 326 -15.82 -9.48 9.15
CA ALA A 326 -16.26 -8.15 8.75
C ALA A 326 -16.57 -8.03 7.25
N GLY A 327 -16.24 -9.04 6.44
CA GLY A 327 -16.46 -9.01 5.00
C GLY A 327 -15.40 -9.75 4.18
N GLN A 328 -15.21 -9.31 2.93
CA GLN A 328 -14.30 -9.90 1.95
C GLN A 328 -13.14 -8.95 1.59
N TRP A 329 -11.96 -9.51 1.31
CA TRP A 329 -10.79 -8.76 0.83
C TRP A 329 -10.39 -9.11 -0.62
N GLY A 330 -10.69 -8.20 -1.54
CA GLY A 330 -10.40 -8.32 -2.98
C GLY A 330 -10.90 -9.63 -3.61
N GLY A 331 -10.34 -9.96 -4.78
CA GLY A 331 -10.87 -11.07 -5.59
C GLY A 331 -12.11 -10.65 -6.35
N ARG A 332 -13.08 -11.56 -6.55
CA ARG A 332 -14.36 -11.22 -7.17
C ARG A 332 -15.36 -10.83 -6.06
N PRO A 333 -16.01 -9.67 -6.14
CA PRO A 333 -17.01 -9.27 -5.15
C PRO A 333 -18.16 -10.28 -5.08
N ALA A 334 -18.56 -10.62 -3.86
CA ALA A 334 -19.76 -11.41 -3.60
C ALA A 334 -20.99 -10.50 -3.61
N TRP A 335 -21.42 -10.08 -4.80
CA TRP A 335 -22.56 -9.19 -4.99
C TRP A 335 -23.86 -9.74 -4.39
N ILE A 336 -24.60 -8.88 -3.68
CA ILE A 336 -25.94 -9.20 -3.16
C ILE A 336 -26.98 -9.07 -4.28
N GLN A 337 -26.86 -8.01 -5.09
CA GLN A 337 -27.75 -7.74 -6.22
C GLN A 337 -27.02 -7.96 -7.55
N ASN A 338 -26.84 -6.89 -8.33
CA ASN A 338 -26.14 -6.93 -9.61
C ASN A 338 -24.72 -6.37 -9.46
N ASP A 339 -23.89 -6.63 -10.47
CA ASP A 339 -22.57 -6.01 -10.56
C ASP A 339 -22.70 -4.51 -10.84
N GLU A 340 -22.30 -3.71 -9.86
CA GLU A 340 -22.31 -2.25 -9.91
C GLU A 340 -20.90 -1.67 -9.79
N THR A 341 -19.88 -2.43 -10.21
CA THR A 341 -18.49 -1.98 -10.22
C THR A 341 -18.38 -0.65 -10.98
N PRO A 342 -17.87 0.43 -10.37
CA PRO A 342 -17.70 1.70 -11.06
C PRO A 342 -16.68 1.61 -12.20
N ASP A 343 -16.96 2.26 -13.33
CA ASP A 343 -16.09 2.26 -14.51
C ASP A 343 -14.67 2.72 -14.19
N GLY A 344 -13.68 1.89 -14.55
CA GLY A 344 -12.26 2.19 -14.33
C GLY A 344 -11.73 1.88 -12.92
N TYR A 345 -12.60 1.45 -12.00
CA TYR A 345 -12.22 1.05 -10.66
C TYR A 345 -12.09 -0.47 -10.52
N ARG A 346 -11.38 -0.90 -9.47
CA ARG A 346 -11.18 -2.31 -9.12
C ARG A 346 -11.66 -2.57 -7.71
N PHE A 347 -12.28 -3.71 -7.50
CA PHE A 347 -12.75 -4.14 -6.19
C PHE A 347 -11.59 -4.30 -5.20
N VAL A 348 -11.74 -3.67 -4.03
CA VAL A 348 -10.77 -3.72 -2.92
C VAL A 348 -11.31 -4.57 -1.79
N ALA A 349 -12.52 -4.29 -1.32
CA ALA A 349 -13.11 -4.98 -0.18
C ALA A 349 -14.63 -4.88 -0.19
N MET A 350 -15.26 -5.85 0.46
CA MET A 350 -16.66 -5.81 0.85
C MET A 350 -16.70 -5.79 2.38
N LEU A 351 -17.57 -4.97 2.97
CA LEU A 351 -17.79 -4.88 4.41
C LEU A 351 -19.23 -5.27 4.69
N ASP A 352 -19.44 -6.25 5.56
CA ASP A 352 -20.76 -6.71 5.97
C ASP A 352 -21.30 -5.87 7.13
N GLU A 353 -22.63 -5.68 7.14
CA GLU A 353 -23.31 -5.01 8.24
C GLU A 353 -23.16 -5.76 9.57
N ASP A 354 -23.49 -7.04 9.53
CA ASP A 354 -23.43 -7.94 10.67
C ASP A 354 -22.12 -8.73 10.70
N PRO A 355 -21.50 -8.94 11.88
CA PRO A 355 -22.07 -8.73 13.22
C PRO A 355 -21.52 -7.49 13.96
N LEU A 356 -20.93 -6.52 13.24
CA LEU A 356 -20.06 -5.51 13.85
C LEU A 356 -20.75 -4.20 14.21
N GLY A 357 -22.06 -4.07 13.92
CA GLY A 357 -22.87 -2.93 14.29
C GLY A 357 -22.61 -1.68 13.44
N VAL A 358 -22.06 -1.85 12.23
CA VAL A 358 -22.21 -0.84 11.17
C VAL A 358 -23.64 -0.90 10.63
N ASN A 359 -24.07 0.12 9.88
CA ASN A 359 -25.39 0.14 9.26
C ASN A 359 -25.24 0.53 7.79
N PHE A 360 -25.53 -0.41 6.89
CA PHE A 360 -25.53 -0.26 5.45
C PHE A 360 -26.95 -0.34 4.86
N GLY A 361 -27.99 -0.35 5.70
CA GLY A 361 -29.39 -0.48 5.30
C GLY A 361 -29.87 -1.93 5.17
N GLY A 362 -29.15 -2.90 5.75
CA GLY A 362 -29.47 -4.32 5.72
C GLY A 362 -28.59 -5.18 4.79
N GLY A 363 -27.38 -4.72 4.44
CA GLY A 363 -26.53 -5.44 3.49
C GLY A 363 -25.02 -5.18 3.65
N SER A 364 -24.34 -4.82 2.56
CA SER A 364 -22.87 -4.70 2.55
C SER A 364 -22.41 -3.46 1.79
N ALA A 365 -21.27 -2.89 2.23
CA ALA A 365 -20.57 -1.83 1.51
C ALA A 365 -19.44 -2.41 0.65
N TYR A 366 -19.31 -1.94 -0.59
CA TYR A 366 -18.31 -2.37 -1.56
C TYR A 366 -17.35 -1.22 -1.85
N VAL A 367 -16.07 -1.45 -1.60
CA VAL A 367 -15.00 -0.45 -1.73
C VAL A 367 -14.19 -0.76 -2.98
N PHE A 368 -13.94 0.27 -3.77
CA PHE A 368 -13.20 0.19 -5.02
C PHE A 368 -12.10 1.25 -5.08
N ALA A 369 -11.03 0.97 -5.82
CA ALA A 369 -9.93 1.92 -6.06
C ALA A 369 -9.47 1.89 -7.52
N ASP A 370 -8.93 3.02 -8.00
CA ASP A 370 -8.29 3.14 -9.30
C ASP A 370 -6.75 3.17 -9.19
N GLY A 371 -6.06 3.17 -10.33
CA GLY A 371 -4.59 3.28 -10.38
C GLY A 371 -4.04 4.70 -10.18
N HIS A 372 -4.90 5.67 -9.87
CA HIS A 372 -4.58 7.10 -9.79
C HIS A 372 -4.71 7.66 -8.37
N GLY A 373 -5.08 6.84 -7.39
CA GLY A 373 -5.23 7.25 -6.00
C GLY A 373 -6.62 7.78 -5.68
N HIS A 374 -7.65 7.36 -6.43
CA HIS A 374 -9.04 7.59 -6.07
C HIS A 374 -9.70 6.30 -5.58
N ALA A 375 -10.71 6.45 -4.73
CA ALA A 375 -11.53 5.35 -4.27
C ALA A 375 -13.02 5.71 -4.37
N LYS A 376 -13.86 4.69 -4.45
CA LYS A 376 -15.32 4.80 -4.39
C LYS A 376 -15.85 3.75 -3.42
N VAL A 377 -17.00 4.03 -2.83
CA VAL A 377 -17.75 3.07 -2.03
C VAL A 377 -19.22 3.17 -2.39
N LEU A 378 -19.92 2.05 -2.40
CA LEU A 378 -21.37 1.97 -2.54
C LEU A 378 -21.92 0.89 -1.62
N THR A 379 -23.21 0.96 -1.28
CA THR A 379 -23.90 -0.08 -0.51
C THR A 379 -24.89 -0.86 -1.37
N GLN A 380 -25.08 -2.15 -1.06
CA GLN A 380 -26.22 -2.93 -1.56
C GLN A 380 -26.94 -3.60 -0.39
N THR A 381 -28.25 -3.80 -0.54
CA THR A 381 -29.16 -4.38 0.46
C THR A 381 -30.02 -5.47 -0.12
#